data_AF-A0A2N5DD72-F1
#
_entry.id   AF-A0A2N5DD72-F1
#
_cell.length_a   1.000
_cell.length_b   1.000
_cell.length_c   1.000
_cell.angle_alpha   90.00
_cell.angle_beta   90.00
_cell.angle_gamma   90.00
#
_symmetry.space_group_name_H-M   'P 1'
#
loop_
_entity.id
_entity.type
_entity.pdbx_description
1 polymer ?
#
loop_
_entity_poly.entity_id
_entity_poly.type
_entity_poly.pdbx_seq_one_letter_code
_entity_poly.pdbx_strand_id
1 'polypeptide(L)'
;MKLSFAFAALAVIAGCSPKPATWPSPEQLDAVVRTCGAPREWLHIGSDGRPQLIVPQDAAYGRIACLHRELEKQGAPAKTGLIQEPSR
;
A
#
# COMPACT_ATOMS: atom_id res chain seq x y z
N MET A 1 7.78 37.51 50.65
CA MET A 1 7.12 37.17 49.37
C MET A 1 7.40 35.70 49.07
N LYS A 2 6.40 34.81 49.18
CA LYS A 2 6.54 33.37 48.88
C LYS A 2 5.97 33.15 47.48
N LEU A 3 6.83 32.89 46.49
CA LEU A 3 6.45 32.55 45.12
C LEU A 3 6.31 31.03 45.02
N SER A 4 5.06 30.57 44.93
CA SER A 4 4.72 29.17 44.62
C SER A 4 4.82 28.97 43.11
N PHE A 5 5.69 28.06 42.66
CA PHE A 5 5.69 27.57 41.28
C PHE A 5 4.93 26.25 41.22
N ALA A 6 3.69 26.30 40.72
CA ALA A 6 2.94 25.12 40.31
C ALA A 6 3.27 24.83 38.84
N PHE A 7 4.08 23.80 38.59
CA PHE A 7 4.22 23.16 37.28
C PHE A 7 3.35 21.91 37.28
N ALA A 8 2.25 21.94 36.55
CA ALA A 8 1.49 20.74 36.21
C ALA A 8 0.95 20.90 34.79
N ALA A 9 1.85 20.78 33.81
CA ALA A 9 1.51 20.60 32.42
C ALA A 9 1.86 19.15 32.04
N LEU A 10 0.87 18.28 31.98
CA LEU A 10 0.90 17.11 31.11
C LEU A 10 -0.49 16.94 30.53
N ALA A 11 -0.70 17.62 29.40
CA ALA A 11 -1.79 17.37 28.50
C ALA A 11 -1.72 15.90 28.07
N VAL A 12 -2.72 15.13 28.48
CA VAL A 12 -2.99 13.79 27.97
C VAL A 12 -3.29 13.96 26.49
N ILE A 13 -2.29 13.67 25.65
CA ILE A 13 -2.47 13.53 24.21
C ILE A 13 -3.28 12.25 24.05
N ALA A 14 -4.60 12.41 24.09
CA ALA A 14 -5.55 11.38 23.72
C ALA A 14 -5.12 10.85 22.35
N GLY A 15 -4.69 9.60 22.34
CA GLY A 15 -4.05 8.97 21.20
C GLY A 15 -4.88 9.15 19.93
N CYS A 16 -4.37 9.98 19.04
CA CYS A 16 -4.45 9.73 17.62
C CYS A 16 -3.69 8.42 17.37
N SER A 17 -4.28 7.27 17.71
CA SER A 17 -3.89 6.01 17.10
C SER A 17 -4.30 6.18 15.65
N PRO A 18 -3.36 6.35 14.70
CA PRO A 18 -3.75 6.26 13.30
C PRO A 18 -4.32 4.86 13.16
N LYS A 19 -5.63 4.79 12.91
CA LYS A 19 -6.30 3.55 12.52
C LYS A 19 -5.38 2.93 11.48
N PRO A 20 -4.88 1.68 11.68
CA PRO A 20 -3.98 1.08 10.70
C PRO A 20 -4.70 1.16 9.38
N ALA A 21 -4.17 1.97 8.46
CA ALA A 21 -4.74 2.10 7.14
C ALA A 21 -4.73 0.67 6.61
N THR A 22 -5.92 0.10 6.41
CA THR A 22 -6.12 -1.23 5.84
C THR A 22 -5.53 -1.18 4.44
N TRP A 23 -4.24 -1.47 4.38
CA TRP A 23 -3.49 -1.50 3.15
C TRP A 23 -3.89 -2.78 2.41
N PRO A 24 -4.05 -2.71 1.08
CA PRO A 24 -4.09 -1.51 0.24
C PRO A 24 -5.51 -0.92 0.13
N SER A 25 -5.63 0.40 0.09
CA SER A 25 -6.86 1.06 -0.35
C SER A 25 -7.00 0.97 -1.88
N PRO A 26 -8.23 1.00 -2.43
CA PRO A 26 -8.44 1.00 -3.89
C PRO A 26 -7.69 2.12 -4.61
N GLU A 27 -7.64 3.31 -4.01
CA GLU A 27 -6.97 4.50 -4.56
C GLU A 27 -5.45 4.31 -4.68
N GLN A 28 -4.85 3.59 -3.72
CA GLN A 28 -3.42 3.26 -3.74
C GLN A 28 -3.08 2.32 -4.91
N LEU A 29 -3.94 1.31 -5.14
CA LEU A 29 -3.80 0.39 -6.28
C LEU A 29 -3.94 1.13 -7.61
N ASP A 30 -4.91 2.03 -7.73
CA ASP A 30 -5.12 2.85 -8.93
C ASP A 30 -3.91 3.76 -9.21
N ALA A 31 -3.33 4.35 -8.17
CA ALA A 31 -2.12 5.15 -8.30
C ALA A 31 -0.94 4.33 -8.81
N VAL A 32 -0.75 3.10 -8.31
CA VAL A 32 0.31 2.18 -8.77
C VAL A 32 0.15 1.82 -10.24
N VAL A 33 -1.02 1.36 -10.66
CA VAL A 33 -1.22 0.92 -12.06
C VAL A 33 -1.09 2.08 -13.04
N ARG A 34 -1.57 3.27 -12.67
CA ARG A 34 -1.41 4.49 -13.47
C ARG A 34 0.06 4.90 -13.60
N THR A 35 0.83 4.80 -12.51
CA THR A 35 2.26 5.13 -12.50
C THR A 35 3.06 4.21 -13.43
N CYS A 36 2.70 2.92 -13.45
CA CYS A 36 3.39 1.91 -14.24
C CYS A 36 2.83 1.74 -15.66
N GLY A 37 1.81 2.51 -16.05
CA GLY A 37 1.12 2.34 -17.34
C GLY A 37 0.60 0.92 -17.53
N ALA A 38 0.11 0.32 -16.44
CA ALA A 38 -0.43 -1.03 -16.42
C ALA A 38 -1.96 -1.01 -16.39
N PRO A 39 -2.62 -2.03 -16.96
CA PRO A 39 -4.05 -2.19 -16.83
C PRO A 39 -4.46 -2.45 -15.38
N ARG A 40 -5.62 -1.92 -14.95
CA ARG A 40 -6.09 -2.03 -13.57
C ARG A 40 -6.46 -3.48 -13.22
N GLU A 41 -6.93 -4.22 -14.21
CA GLU A 41 -7.22 -5.65 -14.18
C GLU A 41 -5.98 -6.53 -13.97
N TRP A 42 -4.77 -5.97 -13.96
CA TRP A 42 -3.59 -6.76 -13.57
C TRP A 42 -3.39 -6.83 -12.07
N LEU A 43 -4.03 -5.96 -11.29
CA LEU A 43 -3.76 -5.83 -9.86
C LEU A 43 -5.00 -6.21 -9.04
N HIS A 44 -4.91 -7.24 -8.24
CA HIS A 44 -6.01 -7.77 -7.44
C HIS A 44 -5.65 -7.84 -5.96
N ILE A 45 -6.67 -7.89 -5.11
CA ILE A 45 -6.50 -8.23 -3.69
C ILE A 45 -6.92 -9.67 -3.50
N GLY A 46 -5.97 -10.49 -3.10
CA GLY A 46 -6.19 -11.88 -2.76
C GLY A 46 -7.15 -12.05 -1.59
N SER A 47 -7.68 -13.25 -1.44
CA SER A 47 -8.45 -13.64 -0.26
C SER A 47 -7.66 -13.54 1.05
N ASP A 48 -6.33 -13.49 0.98
CA ASP A 48 -5.40 -13.28 2.08
C ASP A 48 -5.11 -11.80 2.38
N GLY A 49 -5.79 -10.88 1.68
CA GLY A 49 -5.64 -9.43 1.84
C GLY A 49 -4.38 -8.87 1.18
N ARG A 50 -3.65 -9.65 0.38
CA ARG A 50 -2.40 -9.22 -0.24
C ARG A 50 -2.58 -8.84 -1.70
N PRO A 51 -1.74 -7.93 -2.24
CA PRO A 51 -1.69 -7.67 -3.67
C PRO A 51 -1.30 -8.94 -4.45
N GLN A 52 -2.03 -9.18 -5.54
CA GLN A 52 -1.74 -10.21 -6.52
C GLN A 52 -1.68 -9.57 -7.91
N LEU A 53 -0.64 -9.88 -8.65
CA LEU A 53 -0.45 -9.49 -10.03
C LEU A 53 -0.91 -10.62 -10.94
N ILE A 54 -1.99 -10.42 -11.68
CA ILE A 54 -2.49 -11.34 -12.70
C ILE A 54 -2.14 -10.74 -14.05
N VAL A 55 -1.10 -11.26 -14.69
CA VAL A 55 -0.54 -10.66 -15.90
C VAL A 55 -0.59 -11.64 -17.07
N PRO A 56 -0.81 -11.16 -18.30
CA PRO A 56 -0.74 -12.02 -19.47
C PRO A 56 0.73 -12.44 -19.72
N GLN A 57 0.94 -13.60 -20.36
CA GLN A 57 2.27 -14.15 -20.61
C GLN A 57 3.17 -13.25 -21.48
N ASP A 58 2.57 -12.44 -22.34
CA ASP A 58 3.26 -11.46 -23.20
C ASP A 58 3.44 -10.09 -22.53
N ALA A 59 3.08 -9.95 -21.26
CA ALA A 59 3.29 -8.72 -20.51
C ALA A 59 4.77 -8.32 -20.48
N ALA A 60 5.05 -7.08 -20.85
CA ALA A 60 6.40 -6.53 -20.76
C ALA A 60 6.92 -6.60 -19.31
N TYR A 61 8.02 -7.33 -19.11
CA TYR A 61 8.63 -7.52 -17.78
C TYR A 61 8.90 -6.21 -17.03
N GLY A 62 9.33 -5.16 -17.74
CA GLY A 62 9.57 -3.84 -17.13
C GLY A 62 8.34 -3.24 -16.46
N ARG A 63 7.13 -3.53 -16.97
CA ARG A 63 5.87 -3.09 -16.37
C ARG A 63 5.55 -3.88 -15.10
N ILE A 64 5.80 -5.19 -15.10
CA ILE A 64 5.65 -6.05 -13.91
C ILE A 64 6.62 -5.61 -12.80
N ALA A 65 7.88 -5.35 -13.15
CA ALA A 65 8.90 -4.87 -12.21
C ALA A 65 8.53 -3.49 -11.62
N CYS A 66 7.94 -2.59 -12.43
CA CYS A 66 7.43 -1.32 -11.94
C CYS A 66 6.32 -1.53 -10.90
N LEU A 67 5.32 -2.36 -11.20
CA LEU A 67 4.20 -2.62 -10.29
C LEU A 67 4.69 -3.15 -8.94
N HIS A 68 5.61 -4.12 -8.96
CA HIS A 68 6.20 -4.67 -7.74
C HIS A 68 6.89 -3.60 -6.90
N ARG A 69 7.74 -2.76 -7.53
CA ARG A 69 8.48 -1.71 -6.85
C ARG A 69 7.56 -0.62 -6.27
N GLU A 70 6.54 -0.22 -7.00
CA GLU A 70 5.59 0.80 -6.52
C GLU A 70 4.71 0.28 -5.39
N LEU A 71 4.31 -0.99 -5.42
CA LEU A 71 3.62 -1.64 -4.30
C LEU A 71 4.51 -1.64 -3.04
N GLU A 72 5.78 -2.05 -3.16
CA GLU A 72 6.73 -2.04 -2.05
C GLU A 72 6.92 -0.63 -1.46
N LYS A 73 7.09 0.39 -2.31
CA LYS A 73 7.24 1.79 -1.88
C LYS A 73 6.07 2.28 -1.06
N GLN A 74 4.86 1.84 -1.38
CA GLN A 74 3.67 2.26 -0.67
C GLN A 74 3.37 1.38 0.57
N GLY A 75 4.26 0.44 0.89
CA GLY A 75 4.17 -0.37 2.11
C GLY A 75 3.39 -1.67 1.92
N ALA A 76 3.28 -2.17 0.69
CA ALA A 76 2.71 -3.49 0.46
C ALA A 76 3.46 -4.58 1.23
N PRO A 77 2.73 -5.61 1.73
CA PRO A 77 3.37 -6.75 2.36
C PRO A 77 4.42 -7.33 1.42
N ALA A 78 5.58 -7.73 1.97
CA ALA A 78 6.73 -8.26 1.23
C ALA A 78 6.45 -9.52 0.37
N LYS A 79 5.21 -9.99 0.31
CA LYS A 79 4.78 -11.07 -0.58
C LYS A 79 3.66 -10.56 -1.48
N THR A 80 4.01 -10.19 -2.70
CA THR A 80 3.07 -9.98 -3.81
C THR A 80 3.00 -11.27 -4.61
N GLY A 81 1.79 -11.82 -4.79
CA GLY A 81 1.60 -13.00 -5.64
C GLY A 81 1.73 -12.62 -7.12
N LEU A 82 2.31 -13.49 -7.95
CA LEU A 82 2.35 -13.32 -9.41
C LEU A 82 1.70 -14.55 -10.06
N ILE A 83 0.68 -14.29 -10.85
CA ILE A 83 -0.05 -15.29 -11.64
C ILE A 83 0.10 -14.89 -13.10
N GLN A 84 0.61 -15.79 -13.93
CA GLN A 84 0.67 -15.60 -15.37
C GLN A 84 -0.49 -16.34 -16.04
N GLU A 85 -1.25 -15.63 -16.88
CA GLU A 85 -2.36 -16.19 -17.64
C GLU A 85 -2.08 -16.15 -19.15
N PRO A 86 -2.66 -17.07 -19.95
CA PRO A 86 -2.57 -16.98 -21.41
C PRO A 86 -3.17 -15.66 -21.90
N SER A 87 -2.50 -15.01 -22.85
CA SER A 87 -3.01 -13.79 -23.50
C SER A 87 -4.31 -14.11 -24.23
N ARG A 88 -5.39 -13.37 -23.96
CA ARG A 88 -6.69 -13.51 -24.62
C ARG A 88 -6.76 -12.72 -25.92
#